data_AF-L0H0Q7-F1
#
_entry.id   AF-L0H0Q7-F1
#
_cell.length_a   1.000
_cell.length_b   1.000
_cell.length_c   1.000
_cell.angle_alpha   90.00
_cell.angle_beta   90.00
_cell.angle_gamma   90.00
#
_symmetry.space_group_name_H-M   'P 1'
#
loop_
_entity.id
_entity.type
_entity.pdbx_description
1 polymer ?
#
loop_
_entity_poly.entity_id
_entity_poly.type
_entity_poly.pdbx_seq_one_letter_code
_entity_poly.pdbx_strand_id
1 'polypeptide(L)'
;MQRQYRQSLSQATSLGRNRAIGTAPMRRPGAVGAEAGTPAASLWRHAAASASVRTADPTATAHASVGSAVRTGPKAPDFRTASQTTHHVLARAEENARLNDYEQGVKTAFDSIVPTLKRISALQHEPDFESQAQAIARRELGFELPEDILADAWIDQLDMRHLYAGCTFATYHRFCDDFFTTDPLAVEDGEKNFNGGFEGFLQTCGFHTLDISPCADGRLAHLIRYVLRLPHRAVRRKSYAGALFDIENSVQKWVEVEMLRFRAGVPNTADAPTRYLKVVAYHYSSVDPEHGGCAAHGSDTAKAASAGLERLLGFQQAIENSFCCGASIDLLLIGLDTDTDAIRVHVPDGEGAMALDRYVDALELYAATARQDASRARHDIQDAVRQTSPGVAEGMARLIERLIENNFSQIAYVRDYHGDHYADIGHAERFIGAGVGFEEIQLRNLMYFAYLDTVEEAASDLDVGIRIFTELNCRRGLPVPVVVRFDYHGQVPGARERAVTRCRRVTEALQSRYRDLFGRGLLHVLQVVRDCNADAPIEILECTVNAERKAGGH
;
A
#
# COMPACT_ATOMS: atom_id res chain seq x y z
N MET A 1 -9.27 9.83 -65.15
CA MET A 1 -10.43 9.71 -64.23
C MET A 1 -10.91 8.27 -64.29
N GLN A 2 -10.76 7.50 -63.20
CA GLN A 2 -10.81 6.02 -63.07
C GLN A 2 -9.55 5.24 -63.48
N ARG A 3 -8.54 5.23 -62.59
CA ARG A 3 -7.59 4.11 -62.29
C ARG A 3 -6.44 4.60 -61.39
N GLN A 4 -6.77 5.15 -60.22
CA GLN A 4 -5.78 5.53 -59.21
C GLN A 4 -6.41 5.50 -57.81
N TYR A 5 -7.00 4.36 -57.43
CA TYR A 5 -7.67 4.19 -56.13
C TYR A 5 -7.46 2.79 -55.53
N ARG A 6 -6.28 2.19 -55.71
CA ARG A 6 -5.98 0.84 -55.20
C ARG A 6 -4.55 0.58 -54.72
N GLN A 7 -3.84 1.62 -54.26
CA GLN A 7 -2.48 1.48 -53.73
C GLN A 7 -2.18 2.34 -52.47
N SER A 8 -3.16 2.51 -51.56
CA SER A 8 -2.93 3.24 -50.30
C SER A 8 -3.59 2.61 -49.08
N LEU A 9 -3.66 1.28 -49.01
CA LEU A 9 -4.28 0.55 -47.88
C LEU A 9 -3.45 -0.67 -47.41
N SER A 10 -2.11 -0.55 -47.32
CA SER A 10 -1.30 -1.65 -46.74
C SER A 10 -0.15 -1.25 -45.81
N GLN A 11 -0.14 -0.04 -45.24
CA GLN A 11 0.90 0.34 -44.25
C GLN A 11 0.36 1.18 -43.08
N ALA A 12 -0.71 0.71 -42.43
CA ALA A 12 -1.15 1.30 -41.15
C ALA A 12 -1.78 0.23 -40.24
N THR A 13 -1.02 -0.82 -39.95
CA THR A 13 -1.37 -1.82 -38.91
C THR A 13 -0.10 -2.28 -38.22
N SER A 14 0.31 -1.56 -37.19
CA SER A 14 0.84 -2.12 -35.94
C SER A 14 1.22 -0.94 -35.04
N LEU A 15 0.42 -0.72 -34.00
CA LEU A 15 0.73 -0.02 -32.74
C LEU A 15 -0.59 0.07 -31.95
N GLY A 16 -1.22 -1.09 -31.74
CA GLY A 16 -2.27 -1.23 -30.74
C GLY A 16 -1.59 -1.41 -29.39
N ARG A 17 -1.39 -0.33 -28.64
CA ARG A 17 -1.06 -0.43 -27.22
C ARG A 17 -2.31 -0.93 -26.49
N ASN A 18 -2.23 -2.11 -25.89
CA ASN A 18 -3.22 -2.59 -24.94
C ASN A 18 -3.34 -1.57 -23.79
N ARG A 19 -4.52 -0.98 -23.64
CA ARG A 19 -4.86 -0.06 -22.55
C ARG A 19 -5.32 -0.91 -21.36
N ALA A 20 -4.49 -1.01 -20.32
CA ALA A 20 -4.96 -1.44 -19.00
C ALA A 20 -5.90 -0.35 -18.45
N ILE A 21 -7.15 -0.72 -18.16
CA ILE A 21 -8.17 0.18 -17.60
C ILE A 21 -8.00 0.18 -16.08
N GLY A 22 -7.58 1.32 -15.51
CA GLY A 22 -7.51 1.51 -14.06
C GLY A 22 -8.85 1.23 -13.38
N THR A 23 -8.81 0.60 -12.21
CA THR A 23 -10.00 0.02 -11.55
C THR A 23 -10.65 0.97 -10.55
N ALA A 24 -11.43 1.96 -11.02
CA ALA A 24 -12.40 2.64 -10.16
C ALA A 24 -13.81 2.02 -10.35
N PRO A 25 -14.60 1.81 -9.29
CA PRO A 25 -15.93 1.21 -9.43
C PRO A 25 -16.94 2.22 -9.99
N MET A 26 -17.66 1.85 -11.06
CA MET A 26 -18.86 2.58 -11.49
C MET A 26 -20.04 2.26 -10.55
N ARG A 27 -20.74 3.29 -10.04
CA ARG A 27 -22.04 3.12 -9.34
C ARG A 27 -23.07 4.16 -9.78
N ARG A 28 -24.34 3.74 -9.83
CA ARG A 28 -25.53 4.56 -10.13
C ARG A 28 -26.02 5.33 -8.88
N PRO A 29 -26.77 6.44 -9.03
CA PRO A 29 -27.39 7.16 -7.93
C PRO A 29 -28.61 6.38 -7.38
N GLY A 30 -28.69 6.24 -6.05
CA GLY A 30 -29.85 5.70 -5.35
C GLY A 30 -30.99 6.70 -5.30
N ALA A 31 -32.22 6.20 -5.50
CA ALA A 31 -33.46 6.95 -5.49
C ALA A 31 -33.82 7.46 -4.10
N VAL A 32 -34.31 8.70 -4.05
CA VAL A 32 -34.91 9.32 -2.86
C VAL A 32 -36.31 8.75 -2.67
N GLY A 33 -36.56 8.11 -1.54
CA GLY A 33 -37.89 7.71 -1.09
C GLY A 33 -38.03 8.01 0.39
N ALA A 34 -38.81 9.05 0.71
CA ALA A 34 -39.19 9.42 2.06
C ALA A 34 -40.18 8.39 2.64
N GLU A 35 -39.99 7.99 3.89
CA GLU A 35 -41.06 7.89 4.89
C GLU A 35 -40.49 7.64 6.29
N ALA A 36 -41.08 8.33 7.26
CA ALA A 36 -40.69 8.30 8.66
C ALA A 36 -41.19 7.03 9.35
N GLY A 37 -40.31 6.37 10.11
CA GLY A 37 -40.66 5.23 10.96
C GLY A 37 -39.64 5.08 12.08
N THR A 38 -40.11 5.23 13.31
CA THR A 38 -39.41 5.15 14.60
C THR A 38 -38.56 3.87 14.77
N PRO A 39 -37.37 3.92 15.42
CA PRO A 39 -36.55 2.73 15.58
C PRO A 39 -36.95 1.93 16.83
N ALA A 40 -37.25 0.64 16.63
CA ALA A 40 -37.35 -0.34 17.69
C ALA A 40 -35.95 -0.91 17.99
N ALA A 41 -35.53 -0.82 19.25
CA ALA A 41 -34.28 -1.33 19.77
C ALA A 41 -34.27 -2.87 19.83
N SER A 42 -33.21 -3.50 19.34
CA SER A 42 -32.88 -4.89 19.65
C SER A 42 -31.54 -4.97 20.38
N LEU A 43 -31.64 -5.47 21.60
CA LEU A 43 -30.60 -5.62 22.62
C LEU A 43 -29.56 -6.69 22.24
N TRP A 44 -28.28 -6.33 22.26
CA TRP A 44 -27.19 -7.26 22.56
C TRP A 44 -26.40 -6.70 23.75
N ARG A 45 -26.67 -7.25 24.94
CA ARG A 45 -25.92 -6.97 26.17
C ARG A 45 -24.69 -7.86 26.19
N HIS A 46 -23.49 -7.27 26.28
CA HIS A 46 -22.31 -7.95 26.79
C HIS A 46 -21.95 -7.31 28.15
N ALA A 47 -21.92 -8.17 29.17
CA ALA A 47 -21.64 -7.80 30.55
C ALA A 47 -20.15 -7.52 30.74
N ALA A 48 -19.82 -6.31 31.21
CA ALA A 48 -18.50 -5.98 31.72
C ALA A 48 -18.42 -6.47 33.18
N ALA A 49 -17.59 -7.48 33.44
CA ALA A 49 -17.21 -7.86 34.79
C ALA A 49 -15.94 -7.06 35.17
N SER A 50 -16.12 -6.16 36.14
CA SER A 50 -15.05 -5.47 36.85
C SER A 50 -14.49 -6.39 37.94
N ALA A 51 -13.17 -6.50 38.04
CA ALA A 51 -12.51 -7.07 39.21
C ALA A 51 -11.37 -6.14 39.63
N SER A 52 -11.52 -5.62 40.84
CA SER A 52 -10.71 -4.63 41.49
C SER A 52 -9.34 -5.16 41.93
N VAL A 53 -8.34 -4.30 41.76
CA VAL A 53 -7.02 -4.30 42.41
C VAL A 53 -7.16 -4.47 43.93
N ARG A 54 -6.34 -5.33 44.53
CA ARG A 54 -5.92 -5.23 45.93
C ARG A 54 -4.42 -5.48 46.05
N THR A 55 -3.78 -4.55 46.75
CA THR A 55 -2.39 -4.54 47.18
C THR A 55 -2.21 -5.41 48.45
N ALA A 56 -1.08 -6.10 48.54
CA ALA A 56 -0.40 -6.43 49.81
C ALA A 56 1.06 -6.82 49.53
N ASP A 57 1.95 -6.21 50.30
CA ASP A 57 3.42 -6.26 50.24
C ASP A 57 3.99 -7.38 51.16
N PRO A 58 5.31 -7.58 51.34
CA PRO A 58 5.97 -8.86 51.12
C PRO A 58 6.48 -9.54 52.40
N THR A 59 6.67 -10.86 52.35
CA THR A 59 7.53 -11.59 53.31
C THR A 59 8.37 -12.64 52.60
N ALA A 60 9.67 -12.56 52.83
CA ALA A 60 10.70 -13.50 52.42
C ALA A 60 10.61 -14.84 53.18
N THR A 61 10.97 -15.95 52.53
CA THR A 61 11.96 -16.94 53.01
C THR A 61 12.19 -18.08 52.00
N ALA A 62 13.47 -18.22 51.61
CA ALA A 62 14.28 -19.45 51.50
C ALA A 62 13.83 -20.71 50.73
N HIS A 63 14.65 -21.01 49.71
CA HIS A 63 15.23 -22.32 49.34
C HIS A 63 14.35 -23.57 49.13
N ALA A 64 14.30 -24.05 47.88
CA ALA A 64 14.71 -25.41 47.52
C ALA A 64 14.95 -25.55 46.01
N SER A 65 16.15 -25.98 45.67
CA SER A 65 16.62 -26.34 44.33
C SER A 65 16.11 -27.71 43.91
N VAL A 66 15.59 -27.84 42.68
CA VAL A 66 15.54 -29.12 41.94
C VAL A 66 15.98 -28.84 40.51
N GLY A 67 17.11 -29.43 40.13
CA GLY A 67 17.75 -29.26 38.84
C GLY A 67 17.04 -30.01 37.72
N SER A 68 17.00 -29.37 36.54
CA SER A 68 16.80 -30.04 35.27
C SER A 68 17.98 -29.69 34.37
N ALA A 69 18.65 -30.73 33.88
CA ALA A 69 19.89 -30.67 33.14
C ALA A 69 19.65 -30.17 31.70
N VAL A 70 20.17 -28.98 31.38
CA VAL A 70 20.28 -28.50 29.99
C VAL A 70 21.62 -28.96 29.44
N ARG A 71 21.58 -29.84 28.44
CA ARG A 71 22.75 -30.25 27.65
C ARG A 71 23.21 -29.09 26.78
N THR A 72 24.41 -28.58 27.05
CA THR A 72 25.12 -27.59 26.25
C THR A 72 25.71 -28.23 24.99
N GLY A 73 25.20 -27.85 23.81
CA GLY A 73 25.83 -28.12 22.51
C GLY A 73 27.01 -27.17 22.24
N PRO A 74 27.90 -27.47 21.26
CA PRO A 74 29.15 -26.75 21.07
C PRO A 74 28.92 -25.34 20.48
N LYS A 75 29.68 -24.36 21.00
CA LYS A 75 29.79 -23.00 20.46
C LYS A 75 30.21 -23.02 18.99
N ALA A 76 29.45 -22.34 18.13
CA ALA A 76 29.82 -22.04 16.75
C ALA A 76 30.96 -21.00 16.69
N PRO A 77 31.84 -21.04 15.67
CA PRO A 77 33.00 -20.18 15.59
C PRO A 77 32.67 -18.77 15.09
N ASP A 78 33.46 -17.82 15.57
CA ASP A 78 33.43 -16.38 15.26
C ASP A 78 33.85 -16.13 13.80
N PHE A 79 32.90 -15.77 12.93
CA PHE A 79 33.16 -15.39 11.54
C PHE A 79 33.24 -13.87 11.40
N ARG A 80 34.40 -13.29 11.71
CA ARG A 80 34.79 -11.98 11.19
C ARG A 80 35.74 -12.16 10.01
N THR A 81 35.16 -12.51 8.87
CA THR A 81 35.78 -12.32 7.56
C THR A 81 34.83 -11.44 6.77
N ALA A 82 35.33 -10.34 6.23
CA ALA A 82 34.59 -9.44 5.35
C ALA A 82 33.85 -10.27 4.28
N SER A 83 32.54 -10.42 4.46
CA SER A 83 31.69 -11.15 3.55
C SER A 83 31.68 -10.37 2.24
N GLN A 84 32.34 -10.90 1.21
CA GLN A 84 31.93 -10.58 -0.14
C GLN A 84 30.43 -10.90 -0.20
N THR A 85 29.59 -9.88 -0.25
CA THR A 85 28.15 -10.04 -0.44
C THR A 85 27.95 -10.76 -1.77
N THR A 86 27.81 -12.08 -1.69
CA THR A 86 27.47 -12.88 -2.86
C THR A 86 26.02 -12.55 -3.19
N HIS A 87 25.82 -11.66 -4.16
CA HIS A 87 24.50 -11.35 -4.68
C HIS A 87 23.86 -12.66 -5.19
N HIS A 88 22.63 -12.92 -4.76
CA HIS A 88 21.90 -14.11 -5.19
C HIS A 88 21.70 -14.08 -6.71
N VAL A 89 21.99 -15.18 -7.40
CA VAL A 89 22.02 -15.24 -8.87
C VAL A 89 20.68 -14.90 -9.55
N LEU A 90 19.56 -15.08 -8.83
CA LEU A 90 18.20 -14.73 -9.27
C LEU A 90 17.78 -13.28 -8.94
N ALA A 91 18.59 -12.53 -8.18
CA ALA A 91 18.27 -11.15 -7.85
C ALA A 91 18.54 -10.20 -9.03
N ARG A 92 17.59 -9.32 -9.32
CA ARG A 92 17.66 -8.32 -10.39
C ARG A 92 18.36 -7.05 -9.91
N ALA A 93 19.69 -7.06 -9.91
CA ALA A 93 20.51 -5.96 -9.36
C ALA A 93 20.23 -4.59 -10.00
N GLU A 94 20.04 -4.52 -11.33
CA GLU A 94 19.74 -3.26 -12.03
C GLU A 94 18.35 -2.72 -11.68
N GLU A 95 17.36 -3.59 -11.51
CA GLU A 95 16.03 -3.20 -11.02
C GLU A 95 16.11 -2.73 -9.57
N ASN A 96 16.89 -3.39 -8.72
CA ASN A 96 17.13 -2.95 -7.34
C ASN A 96 17.75 -1.55 -7.27
N ALA A 97 18.77 -1.28 -8.09
CA ALA A 97 19.40 0.03 -8.15
C ALA A 97 18.39 1.12 -8.54
N ARG A 98 17.57 0.89 -9.57
CA ARG A 98 16.54 1.85 -10.00
C ARG A 98 15.46 2.08 -8.94
N LEU A 99 14.98 1.02 -8.29
CA LEU A 99 14.01 1.13 -7.20
C LEU A 99 14.61 1.85 -5.98
N ASN A 100 15.90 1.64 -5.72
CA ASN A 100 16.61 2.37 -4.65
C ASN A 100 16.72 3.86 -4.99
N ASP A 101 17.15 4.21 -6.19
CA ASP A 101 17.29 5.61 -6.62
C ASP A 101 15.96 6.35 -6.52
N TYR A 102 14.87 5.70 -6.93
CA TYR A 102 13.52 6.25 -6.77
C TYR A 102 13.14 6.42 -5.29
N GLU A 103 13.32 5.39 -4.46
CA GLU A 103 13.02 5.45 -3.02
C GLU A 103 13.81 6.57 -2.32
N GLN A 104 15.12 6.64 -2.56
CA GLN A 104 15.99 7.66 -1.97
C GLN A 104 15.64 9.05 -2.46
N GLY A 105 15.35 9.22 -3.76
CA GLY A 105 14.94 10.49 -4.34
C GLY A 105 13.67 11.04 -3.68
N VAL A 106 12.65 10.17 -3.50
CA VAL A 106 11.40 10.58 -2.86
C VAL A 106 11.60 10.85 -1.36
N LYS A 107 12.19 9.92 -0.61
CA LYS A 107 12.34 10.05 0.85
C LYS A 107 13.23 11.25 1.22
N THR A 108 14.34 11.44 0.53
CA THR A 108 15.24 12.59 0.77
C THR A 108 14.52 13.92 0.56
N ALA A 109 13.64 14.01 -0.43
CA ALA A 109 12.88 15.23 -0.69
C ALA A 109 11.83 15.55 0.38
N PHE A 110 11.23 14.55 1.04
CA PHE A 110 10.39 14.82 2.22
C PHE A 110 11.25 15.15 3.44
N ASP A 111 12.35 14.43 3.64
CA ASP A 111 13.21 14.59 4.81
C ASP A 111 13.98 15.93 4.78
N SER A 112 14.16 16.54 3.61
CA SER A 112 14.75 17.87 3.45
C SER A 112 13.84 19.03 3.86
N ILE A 113 12.53 18.80 4.03
CA ILE A 113 11.56 19.85 4.41
C ILE A 113 11.94 20.47 5.75
N VAL A 114 12.14 19.66 6.80
CA VAL A 114 12.40 20.17 8.16
C VAL A 114 13.71 20.96 8.25
N PRO A 115 14.87 20.45 7.76
CA PRO A 115 16.11 21.22 7.73
C PRO A 115 15.98 22.53 6.96
N THR A 116 15.28 22.52 5.82
CA THR A 116 15.08 23.72 5.00
C THR A 116 14.24 24.77 5.74
N LEU A 117 13.12 24.37 6.34
CA LEU A 117 12.28 25.29 7.08
C LEU A 117 12.98 25.85 8.32
N LYS A 118 13.83 25.06 9.01
CA LYS A 118 14.69 25.57 10.10
C LYS A 118 15.64 26.67 9.61
N ARG A 119 16.26 26.48 8.44
CA ARG A 119 17.15 27.48 7.84
C ARG A 119 16.40 28.76 7.47
N ILE A 120 15.19 28.63 6.91
CA ILE A 120 14.35 29.78 6.56
C ILE A 120 13.90 30.52 7.82
N SER A 121 13.43 29.82 8.85
CA SER A 121 13.01 30.42 10.12
C SER A 121 14.12 31.24 10.79
N ALA A 122 15.39 30.85 10.63
CA ALA A 122 16.53 31.61 11.17
C ALA A 122 16.73 32.99 10.52
N LEU A 123 16.14 33.25 9.36
CA LEU A 123 16.27 34.48 8.58
C LEU A 123 15.06 35.41 8.70
N GLN A 124 14.04 35.04 9.49
CA GLN A 124 12.73 35.70 9.54
C GLN A 124 12.77 37.22 9.72
N HIS A 125 13.79 37.74 10.41
CA HIS A 125 13.91 39.16 10.75
C HIS A 125 14.83 39.94 9.80
N GLU A 126 15.34 39.32 8.74
CA GLU A 126 16.15 39.99 7.73
C GLU A 126 15.28 40.87 6.80
N PRO A 127 15.79 42.02 6.34
CA PRO A 127 15.01 42.97 5.53
C PRO A 127 14.60 42.43 4.15
N ASP A 128 15.28 41.41 3.65
CA ASP A 128 15.02 40.71 2.39
C ASP A 128 14.54 39.25 2.61
N PHE A 129 13.99 38.96 3.80
CA PHE A 129 13.56 37.62 4.24
C PHE A 129 12.77 36.87 3.17
N GLU A 130 11.71 37.46 2.61
CA GLU A 130 10.84 36.80 1.63
C GLU A 130 11.63 36.31 0.41
N SER A 131 12.52 37.16 -0.12
CA SER A 131 13.34 36.82 -1.28
C SER A 131 14.37 35.74 -0.95
N GLN A 132 15.00 35.79 0.23
CA GLN A 132 15.92 34.76 0.69
C GLN A 132 15.21 33.42 0.93
N ALA A 133 14.03 33.44 1.56
CA ALA A 133 13.20 32.28 1.83
C ALA A 133 12.81 31.57 0.53
N GLN A 134 12.32 32.32 -0.47
CA GLN A 134 11.99 31.77 -1.79
C GLN A 134 13.22 31.24 -2.53
N ALA A 135 14.37 31.91 -2.45
CA ALA A 135 15.61 31.42 -3.05
C ALA A 135 16.08 30.11 -2.41
N ILE A 136 15.95 29.96 -1.09
CA ILE A 136 16.27 28.72 -0.38
C ILE A 136 15.28 27.62 -0.78
N ALA A 137 13.97 27.89 -0.74
CA ALA A 137 12.95 26.89 -1.07
C ALA A 137 13.10 26.37 -2.52
N ARG A 138 13.30 27.25 -3.50
CA ARG A 138 13.54 26.82 -4.90
C ARG A 138 14.76 25.93 -5.05
N ARG A 139 15.84 26.24 -4.33
CA ARG A 139 17.09 25.47 -4.41
C ARG A 139 16.99 24.12 -3.71
N GLU A 140 16.44 24.07 -2.50
CA GLU A 140 16.47 22.88 -1.66
C GLU A 140 15.23 21.98 -1.83
N LEU A 141 14.07 22.57 -2.15
CA LEU A 141 12.78 21.87 -2.27
C LEU A 141 12.26 21.81 -3.70
N GLY A 142 12.73 22.70 -4.59
CA GLY A 142 12.34 22.71 -6.02
C GLY A 142 11.01 23.41 -6.30
N PHE A 143 10.46 24.16 -5.34
CA PHE A 143 9.24 24.95 -5.50
C PHE A 143 9.27 26.21 -4.62
N GLU A 144 8.33 27.12 -4.85
CA GLU A 144 8.15 28.33 -4.06
C GLU A 144 7.21 28.08 -2.87
N LEU A 145 7.44 28.81 -1.77
CA LEU A 145 6.58 28.80 -0.59
C LEU A 145 5.38 29.74 -0.78
N PRO A 146 4.29 29.58 -0.01
CA PRO A 146 3.18 30.52 0.00
C PRO A 146 3.65 31.94 0.37
N GLU A 147 3.47 32.89 -0.55
CA GLU A 147 3.96 34.28 -0.41
C GLU A 147 3.33 35.00 0.78
N ASP A 148 2.04 34.73 1.05
CA ASP A 148 1.29 35.30 2.16
C ASP A 148 1.87 34.91 3.52
N ILE A 149 2.20 33.63 3.71
CA ILE A 149 2.82 33.17 4.96
C ILE A 149 4.20 33.82 5.18
N LEU A 150 4.95 34.08 4.09
CA LEU A 150 6.22 34.79 4.19
C LEU A 150 6.04 36.28 4.47
N ALA A 151 5.06 36.92 3.83
CA ALA A 151 4.76 38.34 3.97
C ALA A 151 4.22 38.69 5.36
N ASP A 152 3.49 37.78 6.01
CA ASP A 152 2.95 37.99 7.36
C ASP A 152 3.98 37.68 8.46
N ALA A 153 5.14 37.11 8.11
CA ALA A 153 6.16 36.67 9.06
C ALA A 153 6.83 37.80 9.85
N TRP A 154 6.64 39.07 9.48
CA TRP A 154 7.13 40.19 10.31
C TRP A 154 6.11 40.63 11.37
N ILE A 155 4.82 40.28 11.19
CA ILE A 155 3.72 40.62 12.10
C ILE A 155 3.78 39.70 13.32
N ASP A 156 3.86 38.39 13.07
CA ASP A 156 3.90 37.32 14.07
C ASP A 156 5.08 36.37 13.83
N GLN A 157 5.20 35.28 14.60
CA GLN A 157 6.16 34.22 14.27
C GLN A 157 5.81 33.55 12.94
N LEU A 158 6.82 33.19 12.15
CA LEU A 158 6.63 32.46 10.90
C LEU A 158 5.78 31.21 11.12
N ASP A 159 4.71 31.04 10.34
CA ASP A 159 3.79 29.92 10.51
C ASP A 159 4.40 28.61 9.99
N MET A 160 5.17 27.97 10.86
CA MET A 160 5.86 26.73 10.57
C MET A 160 4.90 25.55 10.34
N ARG A 161 3.67 25.61 10.85
CA ARG A 161 2.70 24.52 10.68
C ARG A 161 2.15 24.54 9.26
N HIS A 162 1.68 25.70 8.82
CA HIS A 162 1.20 25.89 7.45
C HIS A 162 2.31 25.67 6.42
N LEU A 163 3.53 26.18 6.67
CA LEU A 163 4.67 25.92 5.78
C LEU A 163 5.04 24.45 5.69
N TYR A 164 5.10 23.73 6.81
CA TYR A 164 5.42 22.30 6.79
C TYR A 164 4.38 21.50 6.00
N ALA A 165 3.09 21.75 6.22
CA ALA A 165 2.03 21.10 5.47
C ALA A 165 2.06 21.47 3.98
N GLY A 166 2.23 22.76 3.66
CA GLY A 166 2.36 23.25 2.29
C GLY A 166 3.52 22.60 1.54
N CYS A 167 4.70 22.54 2.14
CA CYS A 167 5.86 21.84 1.58
C CYS A 167 5.59 20.34 1.39
N THR A 168 4.95 19.69 2.36
CA THR A 168 4.61 18.26 2.26
C THR A 168 3.70 17.99 1.06
N PHE A 169 2.67 18.84 0.88
CA PHE A 169 1.73 18.73 -0.23
C PHE A 169 2.35 19.06 -1.59
N ALA A 170 3.22 20.07 -1.66
CA ALA A 170 3.97 20.41 -2.87
C ALA A 170 4.94 19.29 -3.27
N THR A 171 5.65 18.70 -2.31
CA THR A 171 6.51 17.53 -2.54
C THR A 171 5.70 16.33 -3.02
N TYR A 172 4.56 16.02 -2.39
CA TYR A 172 3.64 14.97 -2.85
C TYR A 172 3.20 15.20 -4.29
N HIS A 173 2.73 16.41 -4.62
CA HIS A 173 2.27 16.76 -5.96
C HIS A 173 3.36 16.56 -7.01
N ARG A 174 4.58 17.06 -6.74
CA ARG A 174 5.72 16.88 -7.65
C ARG A 174 5.99 15.41 -7.97
N PHE A 175 5.99 14.53 -6.97
CA PHE A 175 6.26 13.11 -7.22
C PHE A 175 5.10 12.36 -7.89
N CYS A 176 3.85 12.82 -7.72
CA CYS A 176 2.75 12.34 -8.55
C CYS A 176 2.96 12.73 -10.02
N ASP A 177 3.42 13.94 -10.31
CA ASP A 177 3.71 14.39 -11.68
C ASP A 177 4.90 13.62 -12.29
N ASP A 178 5.98 13.49 -11.53
CA ASP A 178 7.19 12.75 -11.95
C ASP A 178 6.86 11.29 -12.26
N PHE A 179 5.96 10.67 -11.49
CA PHE A 179 5.53 9.29 -11.72
C PHE A 179 4.90 9.10 -13.10
N PHE A 180 3.99 9.99 -13.52
CA PHE A 180 3.31 9.87 -14.82
C PHE A 180 4.18 10.30 -16.00
N THR A 181 5.16 11.19 -15.75
CA THR A 181 6.06 11.67 -16.82
C THR A 181 7.24 10.73 -17.05
N THR A 182 7.76 10.08 -16.01
CA THR A 182 8.98 9.27 -16.07
C THR A 182 8.77 7.77 -15.86
N ASP A 183 7.59 7.34 -15.40
CA ASP A 183 7.22 5.95 -15.06
C ASP A 183 8.35 5.21 -14.31
N PRO A 184 8.78 5.72 -13.15
CA PRO A 184 9.95 5.20 -12.44
C PRO A 184 9.73 3.78 -11.90
N LEU A 185 8.47 3.35 -11.82
CA LEU A 185 8.08 2.00 -11.40
C LEU A 185 7.84 1.05 -12.59
N ALA A 186 8.18 1.45 -13.82
CA ALA A 186 8.04 0.61 -15.00
C ALA A 186 8.81 -0.71 -14.84
N VAL A 187 8.22 -1.79 -15.35
CA VAL A 187 8.91 -3.09 -15.42
C VAL A 187 9.70 -3.17 -16.73
N GLU A 188 10.82 -3.90 -16.70
CA GLU A 188 11.71 -4.07 -17.86
C GLU A 188 10.98 -4.64 -19.08
N ASP A 189 11.44 -4.24 -20.28
CA ASP A 189 10.79 -4.54 -21.56
C ASP A 189 10.61 -6.04 -21.85
N GLY A 190 11.39 -6.92 -21.21
CA GLY A 190 11.22 -8.36 -21.29
C GLY A 190 9.87 -8.87 -20.77
N GLU A 191 9.27 -8.18 -19.79
CA GLU A 191 7.94 -8.52 -19.25
C GLU A 191 6.78 -7.95 -20.07
N LYS A 192 7.04 -7.03 -21.01
CA LYS A 192 6.00 -6.45 -21.89
C LYS A 192 5.61 -7.37 -23.06
N ASN A 193 6.47 -8.35 -23.39
CA ASN A 193 6.40 -9.05 -24.69
C ASN A 193 6.03 -10.55 -24.61
N PHE A 194 5.95 -11.17 -23.42
CA PHE A 194 5.52 -12.57 -23.32
C PHE A 194 3.98 -12.66 -23.24
N ASN A 195 3.33 -13.30 -24.23
CA ASN A 195 1.86 -13.50 -24.26
C ASN A 195 1.00 -12.26 -23.99
N GLY A 196 1.47 -11.05 -24.34
CA GLY A 196 0.75 -9.81 -24.06
C GLY A 196 1.02 -9.19 -22.69
N GLY A 197 2.05 -9.66 -21.98
CA GLY A 197 2.55 -9.07 -20.73
C GLY A 197 2.26 -9.90 -19.49
N PHE A 198 2.22 -9.24 -18.33
CA PHE A 198 1.86 -9.90 -17.08
C PHE A 198 0.43 -10.44 -17.08
N GLU A 199 -0.54 -9.76 -17.72
CA GLU A 199 -1.89 -10.32 -17.84
C GLU A 199 -1.90 -11.65 -18.62
N GLY A 200 -1.05 -11.76 -19.65
CA GLY A 200 -0.86 -13.01 -20.39
C GLY A 200 -0.32 -14.14 -19.52
N PHE A 201 0.74 -13.85 -18.77
CA PHE A 201 1.27 -14.78 -17.77
C PHE A 201 0.19 -15.21 -16.76
N LEU A 202 -0.55 -14.25 -16.22
CA LEU A 202 -1.60 -14.50 -15.24
C LEU A 202 -2.70 -15.41 -15.81
N GLN A 203 -3.10 -15.20 -17.06
CA GLN A 203 -4.03 -16.07 -17.77
C GLN A 203 -3.49 -17.48 -17.98
N THR A 204 -2.20 -17.64 -18.31
CA THR A 204 -1.62 -18.99 -18.37
C THR A 204 -1.74 -19.69 -17.02
N CYS A 205 -1.64 -18.94 -15.91
CA CYS A 205 -1.77 -19.46 -14.54
C CYS A 205 -3.21 -19.77 -14.15
N GLY A 206 -4.18 -19.57 -15.04
CA GLY A 206 -5.58 -19.83 -14.76
C GLY A 206 -6.29 -18.64 -14.10
N PHE A 207 -5.72 -17.43 -14.16
CA PHE A 207 -6.33 -16.27 -13.50
C PHE A 207 -6.57 -15.13 -14.50
N HIS A 208 -7.74 -14.48 -14.40
CA HIS A 208 -8.06 -13.29 -15.21
C HIS A 208 -7.97 -11.99 -14.41
N THR A 209 -7.80 -12.05 -13.09
CA THR A 209 -7.59 -10.87 -12.24
C THR A 209 -6.80 -11.27 -11.01
N LEU A 210 -5.87 -10.41 -10.62
CA LEU A 210 -5.12 -10.50 -9.37
C LEU A 210 -5.50 -9.32 -8.47
N ASP A 211 -6.21 -9.60 -7.37
CA ASP A 211 -6.63 -8.62 -6.38
C ASP A 211 -5.95 -8.86 -5.04
N ILE A 212 -5.10 -7.93 -4.62
CA ILE A 212 -4.27 -8.05 -3.42
C ILE A 212 -4.73 -7.06 -2.36
N SER A 213 -5.01 -7.57 -1.16
CA SER A 213 -5.37 -6.78 0.01
C SER A 213 -4.34 -6.92 1.14
N PRO A 214 -3.38 -5.97 1.24
CA PRO A 214 -2.45 -5.92 2.36
C PRO A 214 -3.04 -5.23 3.60
N CYS A 215 -2.32 -5.33 4.72
CA CYS A 215 -2.51 -4.42 5.85
C CYS A 215 -2.28 -2.95 5.43
N ALA A 216 -2.98 -2.02 6.07
CA ALA A 216 -2.79 -0.57 5.92
C ALA A 216 -1.46 -0.03 6.50
N ASP A 217 -0.70 -0.87 7.20
CA ASP A 217 0.64 -0.55 7.71
C ASP A 217 1.53 0.03 6.59
N GLY A 218 2.18 1.18 6.86
CA GLY A 218 3.00 1.90 5.89
C GLY A 218 4.19 1.10 5.36
N ARG A 219 4.62 0.05 6.08
CA ARG A 219 5.67 -0.87 5.62
C ARG A 219 5.20 -1.74 4.45
N LEU A 220 3.89 -1.94 4.27
CA LEU A 220 3.30 -2.70 3.14
C LEU A 220 2.88 -1.80 1.97
N ALA A 221 3.18 -0.50 2.02
CA ALA A 221 2.88 0.44 0.94
C ALA A 221 3.54 0.02 -0.39
N HIS A 222 4.74 -0.56 -0.33
CA HIS A 222 5.53 -0.97 -1.49
C HIS A 222 5.26 -2.39 -2.00
N LEU A 223 4.33 -3.14 -1.38
CA LEU A 223 4.19 -4.60 -1.54
C LEU A 223 4.19 -5.05 -3.02
N ILE A 224 3.47 -4.34 -3.88
CA ILE A 224 3.30 -4.74 -5.28
C ILE A 224 4.60 -4.58 -6.04
N ARG A 225 5.22 -3.39 -6.00
CA ARG A 225 6.35 -3.09 -6.87
C ARG A 225 7.69 -3.55 -6.32
N TYR A 226 7.89 -3.53 -5.00
CA TYR A 226 9.15 -3.90 -4.35
C TYR A 226 9.13 -5.37 -3.93
N VAL A 227 8.24 -5.77 -3.02
CA VAL A 227 8.24 -7.14 -2.46
C VAL A 227 7.89 -8.21 -3.50
N LEU A 228 6.83 -7.99 -4.29
CA LEU A 228 6.32 -9.00 -5.23
C LEU A 228 6.81 -8.79 -6.68
N ARG A 229 7.49 -7.67 -6.96
CA ARG A 229 7.94 -7.23 -8.30
C ARG A 229 6.86 -7.35 -9.39
N LEU A 230 5.63 -6.98 -9.04
CA LEU A 230 4.50 -7.02 -9.95
C LEU A 230 4.29 -5.66 -10.64
N PRO A 231 3.83 -5.65 -11.90
CA PRO A 231 3.46 -4.42 -12.59
C PRO A 231 2.22 -3.80 -11.94
N HIS A 232 2.38 -2.62 -11.36
CA HIS A 232 1.35 -1.96 -10.56
C HIS A 232 0.02 -1.74 -11.31
N ARG A 233 0.05 -1.45 -12.63
CA ARG A 233 -1.16 -1.24 -13.44
C ARG A 233 -1.98 -2.52 -13.71
N ALA A 234 -1.36 -3.70 -13.56
CA ALA A 234 -2.00 -4.99 -13.85
C ALA A 234 -2.49 -5.71 -12.58
N VAL A 235 -2.28 -5.11 -11.40
CA VAL A 235 -2.65 -5.68 -10.11
C VAL A 235 -3.57 -4.71 -9.39
N ARG A 236 -4.72 -5.20 -8.94
CA ARG A 236 -5.57 -4.40 -8.06
C ARG A 236 -5.00 -4.46 -6.65
N ARG A 237 -4.75 -3.30 -6.04
CA ARG A 237 -4.29 -3.17 -4.65
C ARG A 237 -5.29 -2.39 -3.81
N LYS A 238 -5.78 -2.96 -2.70
CA LYS A 238 -6.57 -2.24 -1.69
C LYS A 238 -6.20 -2.67 -0.28
N SER A 239 -5.64 -1.75 0.52
CA SER A 239 -5.23 -2.04 1.89
C SER A 239 -6.32 -1.70 2.91
N TYR A 240 -6.31 -2.44 4.02
CA TYR A 240 -7.24 -2.26 5.15
C TYR A 240 -6.49 -2.53 6.44
N ALA A 241 -6.83 -1.91 7.57
CA ALA A 241 -6.22 -2.27 8.85
C ALA A 241 -6.37 -3.77 9.12
N GLY A 242 -5.25 -4.42 9.47
CA GLY A 242 -5.22 -5.87 9.70
C GLY A 242 -5.52 -6.73 8.46
N ALA A 243 -5.47 -6.16 7.26
CA ALA A 243 -5.87 -6.79 5.99
C ALA A 243 -7.34 -7.24 5.95
N LEU A 244 -8.21 -6.64 6.77
CA LEU A 244 -9.63 -6.96 6.88
C LEU A 244 -10.45 -6.28 5.77
N PHE A 245 -10.23 -6.70 4.52
CA PHE A 245 -10.85 -6.08 3.35
C PHE A 245 -12.38 -6.13 3.33
N ASP A 246 -13.04 -5.15 2.71
CA ASP A 246 -14.50 -5.18 2.55
C ASP A 246 -14.92 -6.27 1.53
N ILE A 247 -15.66 -7.28 2.01
CA ILE A 247 -16.17 -8.38 1.20
C ILE A 247 -17.16 -7.87 0.15
N GLU A 248 -18.09 -6.99 0.53
CA GLU A 248 -19.11 -6.48 -0.40
C GLU A 248 -18.48 -5.63 -1.50
N ASN A 249 -17.48 -4.83 -1.16
CA ASN A 249 -16.68 -4.11 -2.14
C ASN A 249 -15.96 -5.05 -3.12
N SER A 250 -15.47 -6.18 -2.61
CA SER A 250 -14.76 -7.19 -3.41
C SER A 250 -15.73 -7.98 -4.31
N VAL A 251 -16.91 -8.33 -3.81
CA VAL A 251 -18.01 -8.92 -4.60
C VAL A 251 -18.41 -7.99 -5.74
N GLN A 252 -18.60 -6.71 -5.46
CA GLN A 252 -18.93 -5.74 -6.52
C GLN A 252 -17.83 -5.68 -7.60
N LYS A 253 -16.56 -5.76 -7.21
CA LYS A 253 -15.47 -5.76 -8.20
C LYS A 253 -15.44 -7.06 -9.01
N TRP A 254 -15.67 -8.20 -8.38
CA TRP A 254 -15.78 -9.48 -9.09
C TRP A 254 -16.90 -9.43 -10.14
N VAL A 255 -18.08 -8.91 -9.78
CA VAL A 255 -19.21 -8.73 -10.72
C VAL A 255 -18.82 -7.84 -11.90
N GLU A 256 -18.13 -6.73 -11.64
CA GLU A 256 -17.67 -5.82 -12.69
C GLU A 256 -16.71 -6.52 -13.67
N VAL A 257 -15.75 -7.28 -13.15
CA VAL A 257 -14.77 -8.03 -13.95
C VAL A 257 -15.45 -9.13 -14.77
N GLU A 258 -16.30 -9.95 -14.15
CA GLU A 258 -17.04 -11.01 -14.85
C GLU A 258 -17.96 -10.42 -15.93
N MET A 259 -18.67 -9.34 -15.62
CA MET A 259 -19.50 -8.64 -16.60
C MET A 259 -18.69 -8.14 -17.81
N LEU A 260 -17.47 -7.65 -17.60
CA LEU A 260 -16.58 -7.26 -18.70
C LEU A 260 -16.11 -8.45 -19.53
N ARG A 261 -15.80 -9.59 -18.90
CA ARG A 261 -15.47 -10.84 -19.62
C ARG A 261 -16.63 -11.31 -20.50
N PHE A 262 -17.86 -11.28 -19.98
CA PHE A 262 -19.04 -11.64 -20.75
C PHE A 262 -19.35 -10.66 -21.89
N ARG A 263 -19.23 -9.35 -21.65
CA ARG A 263 -19.67 -8.33 -22.62
C ARG A 263 -18.62 -7.92 -23.64
N ALA A 264 -17.35 -8.01 -23.28
CA ALA A 264 -16.25 -7.48 -24.08
C ALA A 264 -15.12 -8.49 -24.29
N GLY A 265 -15.14 -9.64 -23.61
CA GLY A 265 -14.04 -10.60 -23.68
C GLY A 265 -12.74 -10.06 -23.10
N VAL A 266 -12.82 -9.14 -22.13
CA VAL A 266 -11.66 -8.48 -21.51
C VAL A 266 -11.58 -8.87 -20.03
N PRO A 267 -10.40 -9.33 -19.55
CA PRO A 267 -9.16 -9.54 -20.31
C PRO A 267 -9.16 -10.83 -21.15
N ASN A 268 -10.17 -11.69 -20.97
CA ASN A 268 -10.47 -12.85 -21.79
C ASN A 268 -11.98 -13.10 -21.83
N THR A 269 -12.44 -14.05 -22.63
CA THR A 269 -13.85 -14.42 -22.70
C THR A 269 -14.29 -15.20 -21.46
N ALA A 270 -15.59 -15.13 -21.14
CA ALA A 270 -16.14 -15.76 -19.95
C ALA A 270 -16.02 -17.30 -19.95
N ASP A 271 -15.97 -17.92 -21.13
CA ASP A 271 -15.75 -19.37 -21.33
C ASP A 271 -14.30 -19.81 -21.12
N ALA A 272 -13.34 -18.88 -21.06
CA ALA A 272 -11.95 -19.21 -20.76
C ALA A 272 -11.85 -19.80 -19.33
N PRO A 273 -11.06 -20.88 -19.13
CA PRO A 273 -10.96 -21.58 -17.85
C PRO A 273 -10.06 -20.82 -16.87
N THR A 274 -10.50 -19.63 -16.46
CA THR A 274 -9.75 -18.75 -15.55
C THR A 274 -10.64 -18.26 -14.42
N ARG A 275 -10.05 -18.03 -13.25
CA ARG A 275 -10.74 -17.49 -12.06
C ARG A 275 -10.20 -16.14 -11.63
N TYR A 276 -11.00 -15.48 -10.80
CA TYR A 276 -10.57 -14.31 -10.05
C TYR A 276 -9.69 -14.80 -8.90
N LEU A 277 -8.49 -14.24 -8.75
CA LEU A 277 -7.59 -14.56 -7.64
C LEU A 277 -7.61 -13.45 -6.60
N LYS A 278 -8.04 -13.78 -5.38
CA LYS A 278 -7.94 -12.91 -4.22
C LYS A 278 -6.74 -13.29 -3.36
N VAL A 279 -5.91 -12.30 -3.05
CA VAL A 279 -4.74 -12.45 -2.18
C VAL A 279 -4.90 -11.57 -0.94
N VAL A 280 -4.62 -12.11 0.24
CA VAL A 280 -4.40 -11.32 1.46
C VAL A 280 -2.93 -11.35 1.83
N ALA A 281 -2.38 -10.18 2.16
CA ALA A 281 -1.04 -10.05 2.70
C ALA A 281 -1.11 -9.59 4.17
N TYR A 282 -0.94 -10.53 5.11
CA TYR A 282 -0.70 -10.21 6.51
C TYR A 282 0.78 -9.89 6.71
N HIS A 283 1.14 -9.38 7.89
CA HIS A 283 2.54 -9.08 8.18
C HIS A 283 2.90 -9.37 9.63
N TYR A 284 4.19 -9.54 9.85
CA TYR A 284 4.83 -9.78 11.14
C TYR A 284 6.23 -9.15 11.15
N SER A 285 6.84 -9.11 12.32
CA SER A 285 8.26 -8.77 12.50
C SER A 285 8.98 -10.02 12.99
N SER A 286 10.07 -10.40 12.34
CA SER A 286 10.95 -11.48 12.79
C SER A 286 11.92 -11.03 13.89
N VAL A 287 12.25 -9.74 13.94
CA VAL A 287 13.18 -9.13 14.90
C VAL A 287 12.49 -8.81 16.24
N ASP A 288 11.27 -8.27 16.20
CA ASP A 288 10.48 -7.93 17.39
C ASP A 288 9.03 -8.43 17.25
N PRO A 289 8.78 -9.75 17.37
CA PRO A 289 7.43 -10.30 17.16
C PRO A 289 6.38 -9.78 18.14
N GLU A 290 6.79 -9.41 19.37
CA GLU A 290 5.86 -8.96 20.42
C GLU A 290 5.34 -7.53 20.20
N HIS A 291 6.07 -6.70 19.45
CA HIS A 291 5.72 -5.28 19.28
C HIS A 291 5.73 -4.79 17.82
N GLY A 292 6.53 -5.39 16.95
CA GLY A 292 6.75 -4.98 15.55
C GLY A 292 5.77 -5.60 14.54
N GLY A 293 4.87 -6.47 14.98
CA GLY A 293 3.87 -7.12 14.14
C GLY A 293 2.65 -6.24 13.83
N CYS A 294 1.53 -6.87 13.45
CA CYS A 294 0.32 -6.15 13.07
C CYS A 294 -0.41 -5.57 14.29
N ALA A 295 -0.42 -4.24 14.43
CA ALA A 295 -1.08 -3.57 15.54
C ALA A 295 -2.60 -3.86 15.63
N ALA A 296 -3.29 -4.03 14.50
CA ALA A 296 -4.72 -4.38 14.46
C ALA A 296 -5.01 -5.76 15.09
N HIS A 297 -4.01 -6.63 15.11
CA HIS A 297 -4.08 -7.98 15.67
C HIS A 297 -3.25 -8.11 16.96
N GLY A 298 -2.82 -7.00 17.56
CA GLY A 298 -2.05 -7.00 18.81
C GLY A 298 -0.66 -7.60 18.68
N SER A 299 -0.01 -7.44 17.53
CA SER A 299 1.29 -8.05 17.19
C SER A 299 1.29 -9.58 17.18
N ASP A 300 0.13 -10.23 17.19
CA ASP A 300 0.02 -11.69 17.10
C ASP A 300 -0.02 -12.15 15.64
N THR A 301 1.08 -12.75 15.19
CA THR A 301 1.24 -13.29 13.82
C THR A 301 0.21 -14.36 13.49
N ALA A 302 -0.09 -15.26 14.42
CA ALA A 302 -1.03 -16.36 14.17
C ALA A 302 -2.45 -15.81 14.02
N LYS A 303 -2.81 -14.83 14.86
CA LYS A 303 -4.09 -14.12 14.75
C LYS A 303 -4.20 -13.34 13.45
N ALA A 304 -3.15 -12.63 13.04
CA ALA A 304 -3.14 -11.89 11.79
C ALA A 304 -3.31 -12.80 10.57
N ALA A 305 -2.59 -13.93 10.52
CA ALA A 305 -2.71 -14.92 9.45
C ALA A 305 -4.11 -15.57 9.43
N SER A 306 -4.63 -15.96 10.61
CA SER A 306 -5.96 -16.57 10.75
C SER A 306 -7.07 -15.62 10.30
N ALA A 307 -7.02 -14.35 10.70
CA ALA A 307 -8.01 -13.35 10.30
C ALA A 307 -7.97 -13.08 8.79
N GLY A 308 -6.79 -13.07 8.19
CA GLY A 308 -6.63 -12.96 6.73
C GLY A 308 -7.25 -14.14 5.99
N LEU A 309 -6.98 -15.37 6.45
CA LEU A 309 -7.57 -16.60 5.91
C LEU A 309 -9.10 -16.61 6.04
N GLU A 310 -9.63 -16.29 7.22
CA GLU A 310 -11.07 -16.21 7.45
C GLU A 310 -11.73 -15.21 6.50
N ARG A 311 -11.07 -14.06 6.26
CA ARG A 311 -11.60 -13.05 5.33
C ARG A 311 -11.62 -13.52 3.88
N LEU A 312 -10.57 -14.22 3.44
CA LEU A 312 -10.52 -14.86 2.11
C LEU A 312 -11.65 -15.86 1.92
N LEU A 313 -11.85 -16.76 2.90
CA LEU A 313 -12.92 -17.75 2.89
C LEU A 313 -14.31 -17.09 2.88
N GLY A 314 -14.50 -16.03 3.68
CA GLY A 314 -15.75 -15.27 3.68
C GLY A 314 -16.08 -14.65 2.31
N PHE A 315 -15.08 -14.20 1.57
CA PHE A 315 -15.30 -13.69 0.20
C PHE A 315 -15.63 -14.80 -0.79
N GLN A 316 -14.92 -15.92 -0.77
CA GLN A 316 -15.25 -17.08 -1.61
C GLN A 316 -16.68 -17.56 -1.34
N GLN A 317 -17.03 -17.72 -0.06
CA GLN A 317 -18.37 -18.14 0.34
C GLN A 317 -19.45 -17.15 -0.12
N ALA A 318 -19.17 -15.84 -0.10
CA ALA A 318 -20.10 -14.83 -0.59
C ALA A 318 -20.35 -14.97 -2.10
N ILE A 319 -19.31 -15.26 -2.90
CA ILE A 319 -19.46 -15.53 -4.33
C ILE A 319 -20.27 -16.81 -4.57
N GLU A 320 -19.89 -17.91 -3.93
CA GLU A 320 -20.51 -19.23 -4.13
C GLU A 320 -21.99 -19.27 -3.72
N ASN A 321 -22.37 -18.50 -2.69
CA ASN A 321 -23.76 -18.44 -2.24
C ASN A 321 -24.61 -17.44 -3.04
N SER A 322 -24.02 -16.37 -3.55
CA SER A 322 -24.77 -15.28 -4.20
C SER A 322 -24.96 -15.50 -5.70
N PHE A 323 -24.10 -16.31 -6.33
CA PHE A 323 -24.12 -16.53 -7.77
C PHE A 323 -24.25 -18.02 -8.09
N CYS A 324 -25.13 -18.35 -9.03
CA CYS A 324 -25.44 -19.75 -9.37
C CYS A 324 -24.28 -20.45 -10.09
N CYS A 325 -24.54 -21.70 -10.49
CA CYS A 325 -23.86 -22.30 -11.64
C CYS A 325 -22.36 -22.55 -11.44
N GLY A 326 -21.94 -22.73 -10.18
CA GLY A 326 -20.55 -23.03 -9.81
C GLY A 326 -19.62 -21.81 -9.82
N ALA A 327 -20.16 -20.59 -9.67
CA ALA A 327 -19.36 -19.40 -9.48
C ALA A 327 -18.45 -19.54 -8.25
N SER A 328 -17.14 -19.34 -8.43
CA SER A 328 -16.16 -19.39 -7.36
C SER A 328 -14.91 -18.59 -7.75
N ILE A 329 -13.98 -18.45 -6.80
CA ILE A 329 -12.72 -17.70 -6.91
C ILE A 329 -11.59 -18.54 -6.31
N ASP A 330 -10.36 -18.26 -6.72
CA ASP A 330 -9.19 -18.84 -6.09
C ASP A 330 -8.59 -17.87 -5.05
N LEU A 331 -7.92 -18.42 -4.05
CA LEU A 331 -7.42 -17.69 -2.89
C LEU A 331 -5.92 -17.92 -2.71
N LEU A 332 -5.22 -16.92 -2.18
CA LEU A 332 -3.82 -17.05 -1.75
C LEU A 332 -3.57 -16.21 -0.49
N LEU A 333 -2.81 -16.75 0.46
CA LEU A 333 -2.39 -16.03 1.65
C LEU A 333 -0.88 -15.84 1.63
N ILE A 334 -0.43 -14.60 1.90
CA ILE A 334 0.98 -14.23 1.97
C ILE A 334 1.25 -13.59 3.34
N GLY A 335 2.30 -14.03 4.01
CA GLY A 335 2.87 -13.34 5.17
C GLY A 335 4.08 -12.52 4.73
N LEU A 336 4.16 -11.26 5.14
CA LEU A 336 5.35 -10.42 4.94
C LEU A 336 6.09 -10.21 6.26
N ASP A 337 7.37 -10.55 6.30
CA ASP A 337 8.28 -10.09 7.35
C ASP A 337 8.69 -8.64 7.07
N THR A 338 8.23 -7.69 7.88
CA THR A 338 8.49 -6.26 7.66
C THR A 338 9.93 -5.83 7.96
N ASP A 339 10.74 -6.72 8.55
CA ASP A 339 12.14 -6.45 8.86
C ASP A 339 13.05 -6.77 7.67
N THR A 340 12.70 -7.79 6.89
CA THR A 340 13.52 -8.30 5.78
C THR A 340 12.85 -8.21 4.42
N ASP A 341 11.57 -7.80 4.40
CA ASP A 341 10.66 -7.87 3.26
C ASP A 341 10.53 -9.26 2.61
N ALA A 342 10.94 -10.31 3.32
CA ALA A 342 10.78 -11.69 2.89
C ALA A 342 9.32 -12.14 3.03
N ILE A 343 8.87 -12.98 2.10
CA ILE A 343 7.51 -13.52 2.12
C ILE A 343 7.43 -14.98 2.56
N ARG A 344 6.34 -15.32 3.24
CA ARG A 344 5.81 -16.68 3.37
C ARG A 344 4.61 -16.83 2.47
N VAL A 345 4.63 -17.82 1.56
CA VAL A 345 3.50 -18.07 0.66
C VAL A 345 2.80 -19.36 1.08
N HIS A 346 1.56 -19.24 1.55
CA HIS A 346 0.76 -20.40 1.96
C HIS A 346 0.24 -21.13 0.73
N VAL A 347 0.71 -22.36 0.51
CA VAL A 347 0.47 -23.09 -0.74
C VAL A 347 -0.87 -23.82 -0.65
N PRO A 348 -1.85 -23.54 -1.52
CA PRO A 348 -3.12 -24.27 -1.54
C PRO A 348 -2.91 -25.75 -1.87
N ASP A 349 -3.82 -26.61 -1.42
CA ASP A 349 -3.88 -28.00 -1.89
C ASP A 349 -4.60 -28.11 -3.25
N GLY A 350 -4.82 -29.35 -3.71
CA GLY A 350 -5.45 -29.60 -5.01
C GLY A 350 -6.89 -29.11 -5.12
N GLU A 351 -7.57 -28.90 -4.00
CA GLU A 351 -8.93 -28.35 -3.96
C GLU A 351 -8.94 -26.85 -3.63
N GLY A 352 -7.77 -26.21 -3.57
CA GLY A 352 -7.64 -24.79 -3.26
C GLY A 352 -7.76 -24.45 -1.78
N ALA A 353 -7.88 -25.44 -0.88
CA ALA A 353 -7.90 -25.17 0.55
C ALA A 353 -6.51 -24.73 1.04
N MET A 354 -6.48 -23.85 2.03
CA MET A 354 -5.26 -23.30 2.61
C MET A 354 -5.11 -23.75 4.07
N ALA A 355 -3.86 -23.95 4.48
CA ALA A 355 -3.50 -24.22 5.87
C ALA A 355 -2.39 -23.26 6.33
N LEU A 356 -2.47 -22.80 7.58
CA LEU A 356 -1.54 -21.79 8.09
C LEU A 356 -0.12 -22.33 8.32
N ASP A 357 0.04 -23.64 8.45
CA ASP A 357 1.31 -24.35 8.61
C ASP A 357 1.88 -24.88 7.28
N ARG A 358 1.15 -24.72 6.17
CA ARG A 358 1.57 -25.15 4.84
C ARG A 358 2.02 -23.94 4.01
N TYR A 359 3.28 -23.54 4.19
CA TYR A 359 3.86 -22.42 3.46
C TYR A 359 5.31 -22.67 3.03
N VAL A 360 5.74 -21.95 2.01
CA VAL A 360 7.16 -21.82 1.65
C VAL A 360 7.69 -20.49 2.21
N ASP A 361 8.79 -20.54 2.96
CA ASP A 361 9.50 -19.35 3.45
C ASP A 361 10.57 -18.92 2.44
N ALA A 362 10.40 -17.75 1.84
CA ALA A 362 11.29 -17.26 0.80
C ALA A 362 12.68 -16.92 1.35
N LEU A 363 12.81 -16.54 2.64
CA LEU A 363 14.11 -16.20 3.24
C LEU A 363 14.97 -17.45 3.43
N GLU A 364 14.36 -18.53 3.91
CA GLU A 364 15.04 -19.82 4.06
C GLU A 364 15.49 -20.35 2.70
N LEU A 365 14.63 -20.27 1.70
CA LEU A 365 14.94 -20.74 0.35
C LEU A 365 16.02 -19.90 -0.31
N TYR A 366 15.97 -18.56 -0.17
CA TYR A 366 17.02 -17.65 -0.64
C TYR A 366 18.38 -18.04 -0.06
N ALA A 367 18.45 -18.33 1.24
CA ALA A 367 19.69 -18.74 1.89
C ALA A 367 20.17 -20.12 1.40
N ALA A 368 19.25 -21.06 1.21
CA ALA A 368 19.57 -22.41 0.73
C ALA A 368 20.09 -22.42 -0.72
N THR A 369 19.59 -21.52 -1.57
CA THR A 369 19.97 -21.44 -3.00
C THR A 369 21.09 -20.43 -3.30
N ALA A 370 21.59 -19.70 -2.28
CA ALA A 370 22.54 -18.59 -2.46
C ALA A 370 23.85 -18.93 -3.20
N ARG A 371 24.30 -20.19 -3.17
CA ARG A 371 25.54 -20.65 -3.82
C ARG A 371 25.30 -21.48 -5.09
N GLN A 372 24.07 -21.54 -5.56
CA GLN A 372 23.69 -22.32 -6.72
C GLN A 372 23.72 -21.46 -7.99
N ASP A 373 23.75 -22.11 -9.15
CA ASP A 373 23.45 -21.44 -10.42
C ASP A 373 21.94 -21.17 -10.56
N ALA A 374 21.58 -20.29 -11.49
CA ALA A 374 20.20 -19.85 -11.69
C ALA A 374 19.24 -20.98 -12.07
N SER A 375 19.71 -21.99 -12.82
CA SER A 375 18.86 -23.11 -13.22
C SER A 375 18.53 -23.97 -12.01
N ARG A 376 19.55 -24.31 -11.21
CA ARG A 376 19.35 -25.09 -9.99
C ARG A 376 18.50 -24.34 -8.95
N ALA A 377 18.74 -23.06 -8.74
CA ALA A 377 17.95 -22.25 -7.81
C ALA A 377 16.46 -22.22 -8.19
N ARG A 378 16.13 -22.05 -9.48
CA ARG A 378 14.73 -22.11 -9.95
C ARG A 378 14.11 -23.48 -9.77
N HIS A 379 14.87 -24.54 -10.03
CA HIS A 379 14.40 -25.90 -9.82
C HIS A 379 14.10 -26.16 -8.33
N ASP A 380 14.96 -25.69 -7.42
CA ASP A 380 14.74 -25.82 -5.98
C ASP A 380 13.51 -25.01 -5.52
N ILE A 381 13.19 -23.86 -6.15
CA ILE A 381 11.93 -23.14 -5.93
C ILE A 381 10.72 -23.99 -6.34
N GLN A 382 10.75 -24.57 -7.55
CA GLN A 382 9.68 -25.44 -8.05
C GLN A 382 9.46 -26.65 -7.13
N ASP A 383 10.55 -27.29 -6.72
CA ASP A 383 10.52 -28.44 -5.82
C ASP A 383 9.97 -28.06 -4.45
N ALA A 384 10.39 -26.92 -3.88
CA ALA A 384 9.89 -26.47 -2.58
C ALA A 384 8.37 -26.24 -2.59
N VAL A 385 7.83 -25.59 -3.64
CA VAL A 385 6.38 -25.36 -3.80
C VAL A 385 5.63 -26.69 -3.92
N ARG A 386 6.12 -27.61 -4.75
CA ARG A 386 5.48 -28.93 -4.98
C ARG A 386 5.62 -29.87 -3.79
N GLN A 387 6.71 -29.81 -3.03
CA GLN A 387 6.88 -30.61 -1.82
C GLN A 387 5.99 -30.11 -0.69
N THR A 388 5.79 -28.79 -0.59
CA THR A 388 4.90 -28.17 0.39
C THR A 388 3.44 -28.57 0.14
N SER A 389 3.03 -28.68 -1.13
CA SER A 389 1.70 -29.14 -1.51
C SER A 389 1.75 -29.93 -2.83
N PRO A 390 1.88 -31.27 -2.79
CA PRO A 390 2.00 -32.08 -4.01
C PRO A 390 0.79 -31.99 -4.95
N GLY A 391 -0.38 -31.64 -4.42
CA GLY A 391 -1.62 -31.52 -5.18
C GLY A 391 -1.89 -30.13 -5.75
N VAL A 392 -1.06 -29.12 -5.46
CA VAL A 392 -1.31 -27.72 -5.90
C VAL A 392 -1.56 -27.65 -7.41
N ALA A 393 -2.56 -26.86 -7.82
CA ALA A 393 -2.84 -26.64 -9.23
C ALA A 393 -1.62 -26.03 -9.95
N GLU A 394 -1.31 -26.51 -11.16
CA GLU A 394 -0.09 -26.13 -11.90
C GLU A 394 0.02 -24.61 -12.12
N GLY A 395 -1.10 -23.96 -12.45
CA GLY A 395 -1.13 -22.51 -12.64
C GLY A 395 -0.86 -21.72 -11.36
N MET A 396 -1.41 -22.18 -10.22
CA MET A 396 -1.14 -21.60 -8.90
C MET A 396 0.32 -21.79 -8.51
N ALA A 397 0.88 -23.00 -8.69
CA ALA A 397 2.28 -23.28 -8.43
C ALA A 397 3.20 -22.33 -9.22
N ARG A 398 2.95 -22.17 -10.53
CA ARG A 398 3.76 -21.29 -11.37
C ARG A 398 3.67 -19.82 -10.94
N LEU A 399 2.51 -19.36 -10.48
CA LEU A 399 2.39 -18.01 -9.91
C LEU A 399 3.21 -17.89 -8.62
N ILE A 400 3.09 -18.85 -7.70
CA ILE A 400 3.83 -18.86 -6.42
C ILE A 400 5.34 -18.88 -6.67
N GLU A 401 5.82 -19.74 -7.58
CA GLU A 401 7.22 -19.82 -8.01
C GLU A 401 7.73 -18.45 -8.48
N ARG A 402 6.94 -17.76 -9.32
CA ARG A 402 7.27 -16.41 -9.82
C ARG A 402 7.32 -15.37 -8.69
N LEU A 403 6.38 -15.40 -7.76
CA LEU A 403 6.36 -14.47 -6.61
C LEU A 403 7.58 -14.68 -5.70
N ILE A 404 7.99 -15.92 -5.46
CA ILE A 404 9.18 -16.26 -4.67
C ILE A 404 10.47 -15.80 -5.38
N GLU A 405 10.63 -16.12 -6.68
CA GLU A 405 11.79 -15.65 -7.46
C GLU A 405 11.86 -14.12 -7.50
N ASN A 406 10.72 -13.46 -7.64
CA ASN A 406 10.64 -12.00 -7.55
C ASN A 406 11.07 -11.48 -6.17
N ASN A 407 10.61 -12.11 -5.09
CA ASN A 407 10.93 -11.69 -3.73
C ASN A 407 12.41 -11.86 -3.38
N PHE A 408 13.14 -12.77 -4.03
CA PHE A 408 14.60 -12.86 -3.87
C PHE A 408 15.31 -11.55 -4.25
N SER A 409 14.78 -10.81 -5.22
CA SER A 409 15.31 -9.47 -5.56
C SER A 409 15.07 -8.47 -4.42
N GLN A 410 13.94 -8.57 -3.71
CA GLN A 410 13.67 -7.72 -2.55
C GLN A 410 14.52 -8.09 -1.33
N ILE A 411 14.69 -9.38 -1.05
CA ILE A 411 15.61 -9.82 0.03
C ILE A 411 17.03 -9.32 -0.25
N ALA A 412 17.49 -9.42 -1.52
CA ALA A 412 18.76 -8.85 -1.94
C ALA A 412 18.79 -7.32 -1.78
N TYR A 413 17.70 -6.62 -2.13
CA TYR A 413 17.59 -5.16 -1.95
C TYR A 413 17.80 -4.76 -0.49
N VAL A 414 17.11 -5.42 0.46
CA VAL A 414 17.28 -5.12 1.88
C VAL A 414 18.72 -5.38 2.32
N ARG A 415 19.31 -6.51 1.90
CA ARG A 415 20.71 -6.84 2.21
C ARG A 415 21.71 -5.82 1.68
N ASP A 416 21.53 -5.37 0.44
CA ASP A 416 22.45 -4.47 -0.23
C ASP A 416 22.40 -3.04 0.35
N TYR A 417 21.21 -2.56 0.74
CA TYR A 417 21.01 -1.16 1.15
C TYR A 417 20.75 -0.95 2.66
N HIS A 418 20.34 -1.98 3.38
CA HIS A 418 19.97 -1.92 4.80
C HIS A 418 20.71 -2.93 5.68
N GLY A 419 21.44 -3.89 5.10
CA GLY A 419 22.08 -4.98 5.83
C GLY A 419 21.10 -6.13 6.12
N ASP A 420 21.26 -6.84 7.23
CA ASP A 420 20.48 -8.06 7.48
C ASP A 420 18.96 -7.80 7.62
N HIS A 421 18.57 -6.59 8.04
CA HIS A 421 17.18 -6.12 8.15
C HIS A 421 17.11 -4.59 8.14
N TYR A 422 15.93 -4.00 7.96
CA TYR A 422 15.69 -2.56 8.09
C TYR A 422 16.09 -2.04 9.48
N ALA A 423 16.74 -0.87 9.52
CA ALA A 423 17.04 -0.17 10.77
C ALA A 423 15.81 0.51 11.38
N ASP A 424 14.85 0.92 10.55
CA ASP A 424 13.56 1.48 10.96
C ASP A 424 12.52 0.35 11.12
N ILE A 425 12.48 -0.22 12.32
CA ILE A 425 11.58 -1.32 12.68
C ILE A 425 10.12 -0.82 12.80
N GLY A 426 9.91 0.47 13.08
CA GLY A 426 8.59 1.07 13.31
C GLY A 426 8.07 2.00 12.20
N HIS A 427 7.09 2.82 12.59
CA HIS A 427 6.42 3.84 11.76
C HIS A 427 7.32 5.05 11.50
N ALA A 428 7.39 5.50 10.25
CA ALA A 428 8.14 6.68 9.83
C ALA A 428 7.46 7.44 8.67
N GLU A 429 6.13 7.35 8.59
CA GLU A 429 5.31 7.95 7.54
C GLU A 429 5.37 9.48 7.54
N ARG A 430 5.30 10.09 6.36
CA ARG A 430 5.42 11.55 6.14
C ARG A 430 4.05 12.23 6.06
N PHE A 431 3.03 11.52 5.60
CA PHE A 431 1.64 11.99 5.54
C PHE A 431 0.64 10.83 5.63
N ILE A 432 -0.65 11.16 5.84
CA ILE A 432 -1.76 10.21 5.76
C ILE A 432 -2.41 10.34 4.38
N GLY A 433 -2.58 9.24 3.66
CA GLY A 433 -3.47 9.16 2.50
C GLY A 433 -4.83 8.62 2.91
N ALA A 434 -5.90 9.34 2.59
CA ALA A 434 -7.28 8.95 2.86
C ALA A 434 -8.07 8.88 1.55
N GLY A 435 -8.79 7.77 1.34
CA GLY A 435 -9.61 7.57 0.13
C GLY A 435 -9.06 6.48 -0.77
N VAL A 436 -8.95 6.74 -2.07
CA VAL A 436 -8.54 5.75 -3.09
C VAL A 436 -7.50 6.33 -4.05
N GLY A 437 -6.68 5.47 -4.66
CA GLY A 437 -5.89 5.82 -5.85
C GLY A 437 -4.40 6.14 -5.66
N PHE A 438 -3.76 5.85 -4.51
CA PHE A 438 -2.34 6.19 -4.29
C PHE A 438 -1.34 5.22 -4.95
N GLU A 439 -1.50 4.94 -6.25
CA GLU A 439 -0.68 3.97 -6.99
C GLU A 439 0.73 4.50 -7.30
N GLU A 440 0.90 5.82 -7.32
CA GLU A 440 2.13 6.51 -7.75
C GLU A 440 3.23 6.48 -6.69
N ILE A 441 2.87 6.27 -5.42
CA ILE A 441 3.77 6.45 -4.28
C ILE A 441 3.74 5.18 -3.40
N GLN A 442 4.18 4.06 -3.99
CA GLN A 442 4.24 2.75 -3.32
C GLN A 442 5.59 2.55 -2.64
N LEU A 443 5.85 3.28 -1.56
CA LEU A 443 7.14 3.27 -0.85
C LEU A 443 7.01 2.93 0.63
N ARG A 444 7.94 2.11 1.15
CA ARG A 444 8.00 1.72 2.57
C ARG A 444 7.98 2.95 3.46
N ASN A 445 7.11 3.01 4.46
CA ASN A 445 7.11 4.07 5.47
C ASN A 445 7.02 5.49 4.90
N LEU A 446 6.45 5.67 3.70
CA LEU A 446 6.22 7.02 3.17
C LEU A 446 4.85 7.56 3.56
N MET A 447 3.81 6.74 3.46
CA MET A 447 2.44 7.15 3.79
C MET A 447 1.71 6.08 4.60
N TYR A 448 0.90 6.54 5.56
CA TYR A 448 -0.08 5.70 6.20
C TYR A 448 -1.36 5.76 5.37
N PHE A 449 -1.90 4.63 4.95
CA PHE A 449 -3.02 4.62 3.99
C PHE A 449 -4.33 4.12 4.63
N ALA A 450 -5.32 5.01 4.72
CA ALA A 450 -6.67 4.70 5.13
C ALA A 450 -7.60 4.63 3.91
N TYR A 451 -7.86 3.41 3.42
CA TYR A 451 -8.84 3.19 2.36
C TYR A 451 -10.24 3.51 2.89
N LEU A 452 -10.96 4.42 2.25
CA LEU A 452 -12.31 4.78 2.67
C LEU A 452 -13.15 5.38 1.55
N ASP A 453 -14.46 5.16 1.62
CA ASP A 453 -15.47 5.90 0.85
C ASP A 453 -16.08 7.02 1.72
N THR A 454 -16.24 6.78 3.03
CA THR A 454 -16.70 7.73 4.04
C THR A 454 -15.83 7.65 5.31
N VAL A 455 -15.80 8.70 6.12
CA VAL A 455 -15.02 8.71 7.38
C VAL A 455 -15.64 7.75 8.40
N GLU A 456 -16.96 7.60 8.38
CA GLU A 456 -17.72 6.75 9.28
C GLU A 456 -17.37 5.27 9.10
N GLU A 457 -17.19 4.81 7.86
CA GLU A 457 -16.84 3.43 7.54
C GLU A 457 -15.38 3.07 7.90
N ALA A 458 -14.50 4.06 7.99
CA ALA A 458 -13.06 3.88 8.22
C ALA A 458 -12.52 4.65 9.44
N ALA A 459 -13.39 4.95 10.40
CA ALA A 459 -13.04 5.76 11.57
C ALA A 459 -11.90 5.12 12.37
N SER A 460 -11.91 3.79 12.53
CA SER A 460 -10.85 3.03 13.20
C SER A 460 -9.50 3.20 12.52
N ASP A 461 -9.45 3.11 11.19
CA ASP A 461 -8.23 3.22 10.41
C ASP A 461 -7.64 4.63 10.50
N LEU A 462 -8.51 5.65 10.45
CA LEU A 462 -8.10 7.05 10.60
C LEU A 462 -7.59 7.35 12.02
N ASP A 463 -8.24 6.84 13.07
CA ASP A 463 -7.83 7.05 14.46
C ASP A 463 -6.42 6.48 14.72
N VAL A 464 -6.12 5.32 14.13
CA VAL A 464 -4.78 4.71 14.20
C VAL A 464 -3.74 5.62 13.52
N GLY A 465 -4.04 6.15 12.33
CA GLY A 465 -3.18 7.09 11.63
C GLY A 465 -2.91 8.37 12.43
N ILE A 466 -3.96 8.98 13.00
CA ILE A 466 -3.81 10.18 13.84
C ILE A 466 -2.97 9.88 15.09
N ARG A 467 -3.11 8.72 15.70
CA ARG A 467 -2.28 8.31 16.85
C ARG A 467 -0.80 8.20 16.45
N ILE A 468 -0.49 7.58 15.32
CA ILE A 468 0.88 7.49 14.78
C ILE A 468 1.46 8.91 14.57
N PHE A 469 0.72 9.79 13.92
CA PHE A 469 1.20 11.16 13.66
C PHE A 469 1.20 12.08 14.88
N THR A 470 0.45 11.74 15.94
CA THR A 470 0.57 12.43 17.22
C THR A 470 1.98 12.23 17.81
N GLU A 471 2.49 10.99 17.73
CA GLU A 471 3.84 10.63 18.16
C GLU A 471 4.90 11.20 17.22
N LEU A 472 4.74 11.00 15.90
CA LEU A 472 5.72 11.43 14.91
C LEU A 472 5.81 12.95 14.76
N ASN A 473 4.68 13.67 14.79
CA ASN A 473 4.63 15.10 14.42
C ASN A 473 4.13 15.99 15.55
N CYS A 474 2.94 15.75 16.10
CA CYS A 474 2.31 16.72 17.00
C CYS A 474 3.10 16.97 18.29
N ARG A 475 3.75 15.94 18.86
CA ARG A 475 4.60 16.07 20.06
C ARG A 475 5.78 17.03 19.88
N ARG A 476 6.25 17.23 18.65
CA ARG A 476 7.31 18.18 18.29
C ARG A 476 6.80 19.44 17.59
N GLY A 477 5.48 19.69 17.65
CA GLY A 477 4.85 20.91 17.14
C GLY A 477 4.57 20.94 15.64
N LEU A 478 4.82 19.84 14.92
CA LEU A 478 4.49 19.71 13.49
C LEU A 478 3.05 19.22 13.31
N PRO A 479 2.35 19.65 12.25
CA PRO A 479 1.00 19.20 11.98
C PRO A 479 0.96 17.80 11.37
N VAL A 480 -0.24 17.24 11.29
CA VAL A 480 -0.58 16.02 10.54
C VAL A 480 -1.02 16.43 9.12
N PRO A 481 -0.24 16.11 8.07
CA PRO A 481 -0.65 16.33 6.70
C PRO A 481 -1.52 15.16 6.23
N VAL A 482 -2.71 15.46 5.70
CA VAL A 482 -3.63 14.47 5.14
C VAL A 482 -3.91 14.78 3.67
N VAL A 483 -3.74 13.79 2.80
CA VAL A 483 -4.17 13.87 1.40
C VAL A 483 -5.46 13.08 1.26
N VAL A 484 -6.56 13.75 0.92
CA VAL A 484 -7.84 13.14 0.61
C VAL A 484 -7.97 13.00 -0.90
N ARG A 485 -8.04 11.76 -1.39
CA ARG A 485 -8.06 11.47 -2.82
C ARG A 485 -9.23 10.59 -3.24
N PHE A 486 -9.90 10.99 -4.33
CA PHE A 486 -10.87 10.14 -5.01
C PHE A 486 -10.70 10.15 -6.52
N ASP A 487 -10.44 8.96 -7.07
CA ASP A 487 -10.33 8.78 -8.50
C ASP A 487 -11.73 8.60 -9.14
N TYR A 488 -11.86 9.01 -10.39
CA TYR A 488 -13.09 8.94 -11.17
C TYR A 488 -12.83 8.45 -12.59
N HIS A 489 -13.90 8.10 -13.30
CA HIS A 489 -13.85 7.76 -14.72
C HIS A 489 -14.39 8.91 -15.56
N GLY A 490 -13.52 9.61 -16.30
CA GLY A 490 -13.91 10.77 -17.11
C GLY A 490 -14.92 10.46 -18.22
N GLN A 491 -15.06 9.20 -18.59
CA GLN A 491 -16.08 8.75 -19.54
C GLN A 491 -17.50 8.72 -18.97
N VAL A 492 -17.65 8.80 -17.64
CA VAL A 492 -18.95 8.73 -16.97
C VAL A 492 -19.42 10.16 -16.64
N PRO A 493 -20.53 10.63 -17.25
CA PRO A 493 -21.04 11.98 -16.96
C PRO A 493 -21.26 12.22 -15.46
N GLY A 494 -20.82 13.38 -14.99
CA GLY A 494 -20.92 13.78 -13.58
C GLY A 494 -19.94 13.08 -12.62
N ALA A 495 -19.04 12.21 -13.10
CA ALA A 495 -18.18 11.41 -12.22
C ALA A 495 -17.14 12.27 -11.49
N ARG A 496 -16.55 13.25 -12.19
CA ARG A 496 -15.63 14.21 -11.59
C ARG A 496 -16.32 15.00 -10.47
N GLU A 497 -17.51 15.53 -10.72
CA GLU A 497 -18.28 16.32 -9.75
C GLU A 497 -18.64 15.49 -8.51
N ARG A 498 -18.97 14.20 -8.69
CA ARG A 498 -19.21 13.28 -7.58
C ARG A 498 -17.93 13.01 -6.78
N ALA A 499 -16.78 12.86 -7.43
CA ALA A 499 -15.49 12.69 -6.75
C ALA A 499 -15.10 13.95 -5.97
N VAL A 500 -15.20 15.14 -6.56
CA VAL A 500 -14.98 16.43 -5.88
C VAL A 500 -15.89 16.57 -4.66
N THR A 501 -17.19 16.29 -4.82
CA THR A 501 -18.16 16.35 -3.72
C THR A 501 -17.78 15.39 -2.59
N ARG A 502 -17.24 14.22 -2.93
CA ARG A 502 -16.78 13.24 -1.95
C ARG A 502 -15.51 13.70 -1.22
N CYS A 503 -14.52 14.26 -1.92
CA CYS A 503 -13.34 14.88 -1.29
C CYS A 503 -13.75 15.90 -0.23
N ARG A 504 -14.70 16.78 -0.60
CA ARG A 504 -15.20 17.81 0.32
C ARG A 504 -15.89 17.20 1.55
N ARG A 505 -16.80 16.24 1.36
CA ARG A 505 -17.50 15.56 2.46
C ARG A 505 -16.55 14.87 3.43
N VAL A 506 -15.54 14.17 2.91
CA VAL A 506 -14.52 13.50 3.74
C VAL A 506 -13.68 14.52 4.49
N THR A 507 -13.32 15.63 3.84
CA THR A 507 -12.56 16.73 4.46
C THR A 507 -13.35 17.37 5.61
N GLU A 508 -14.62 17.70 5.40
CA GLU A 508 -15.51 18.26 6.44
C GLU A 508 -15.66 17.29 7.63
N ALA A 509 -15.81 15.98 7.35
CA ALA A 509 -15.89 14.96 8.38
C ALA A 509 -14.58 14.80 9.18
N LEU A 510 -13.42 14.85 8.52
CA LEU A 510 -12.11 14.85 9.19
C LEU A 510 -11.94 16.06 10.10
N GLN A 511 -12.26 17.26 9.61
CA GLN A 511 -12.19 18.50 10.38
C GLN A 511 -13.12 18.46 11.60
N SER A 512 -14.34 17.92 11.43
CA SER A 512 -15.29 17.80 12.54
C SER A 512 -14.85 16.77 13.58
N ARG A 513 -14.37 15.60 13.15
CA ARG A 513 -13.90 14.52 14.04
C ARG A 513 -12.68 14.94 14.84
N TYR A 514 -11.71 15.59 14.18
CA TYR A 514 -10.44 16.01 14.77
C TYR A 514 -10.40 17.53 15.02
N ARG A 515 -11.51 18.09 15.49
CA ARG A 515 -11.69 19.54 15.66
C ARG A 515 -10.61 20.21 16.51
N ASP A 516 -10.13 19.54 17.56
CA ASP A 516 -9.05 20.09 18.40
C ASP A 516 -7.74 20.26 17.59
N LEU A 517 -7.34 19.22 16.86
CA LEU A 517 -6.13 19.28 16.01
C LEU A 517 -6.29 20.34 14.92
N PHE A 518 -7.44 20.36 14.25
CA PHE A 518 -7.72 21.33 13.19
C PHE A 518 -7.73 22.77 13.71
N GLY A 519 -8.45 23.04 14.80
CA GLY A 519 -8.54 24.37 15.41
C GLY A 519 -7.21 24.89 15.96
N ARG A 520 -6.23 24.00 16.20
CA ARG A 520 -4.87 24.34 16.61
C ARG A 520 -3.90 24.45 15.43
N GLY A 521 -4.34 24.30 14.19
CA GLY A 521 -3.47 24.25 13.02
C GLY A 521 -2.53 23.03 13.01
N LEU A 522 -2.90 21.94 13.70
CA LEU A 522 -2.14 20.69 13.75
C LEU A 522 -2.68 19.63 12.79
N LEU A 523 -3.67 19.96 11.97
CA LEU A 523 -4.21 19.09 10.93
C LEU A 523 -4.43 19.92 9.66
N HIS A 524 -3.82 19.50 8.56
CA HIS A 524 -4.07 20.11 7.26
C HIS A 524 -4.47 19.04 6.24
N VAL A 525 -5.35 19.41 5.31
CA VAL A 525 -5.92 18.53 4.31
C VAL A 525 -5.70 19.09 2.90
N LEU A 526 -5.15 18.25 2.01
CA LEU A 526 -5.10 18.47 0.57
C LEU A 526 -6.17 17.60 -0.11
N GLN A 527 -7.05 18.21 -0.89
CA GLN A 527 -8.07 17.51 -1.67
C GLN A 527 -7.58 17.29 -3.10
N VAL A 528 -7.66 16.03 -3.56
CA VAL A 528 -7.13 15.60 -4.86
C VAL A 528 -8.15 14.70 -5.57
N VAL A 529 -8.26 14.84 -6.89
CA VAL A 529 -8.99 13.87 -7.73
C VAL A 529 -8.14 13.48 -8.93
N ARG A 530 -8.45 12.35 -9.56
CA ARG A 530 -7.77 11.92 -10.78
C ARG A 530 -8.73 11.16 -11.70
N ASP A 531 -8.59 11.39 -13.00
CA ASP A 531 -9.25 10.56 -14.01
C ASP A 531 -8.46 9.25 -14.24
N CYS A 532 -9.02 8.11 -13.82
CA CYS A 532 -8.48 6.78 -14.07
C CYS A 532 -8.31 6.45 -15.56
N ASN A 533 -9.04 7.14 -16.45
CA ASN A 533 -8.94 6.93 -17.89
C ASN A 533 -7.86 7.78 -18.55
N ALA A 534 -7.29 8.75 -17.83
CA ALA A 534 -6.22 9.60 -18.32
C ALA A 534 -4.88 9.16 -17.71
N ASP A 535 -3.85 9.04 -18.56
CA ASP A 535 -2.47 8.96 -18.11
C ASP A 535 -1.97 10.39 -17.87
N ALA A 536 -2.62 11.06 -16.92
CA ALA A 536 -2.44 12.47 -16.63
C ALA A 536 -2.16 12.70 -15.14
N PRO A 537 -1.47 13.81 -14.81
CA PRO A 537 -1.32 14.31 -13.45
C PRO A 537 -2.60 14.33 -12.63
N ILE A 538 -2.42 14.32 -11.32
CA ILE A 538 -3.51 14.52 -10.37
C ILE A 538 -4.06 15.95 -10.46
N GLU A 539 -5.34 16.12 -10.14
CA GLU A 539 -5.97 17.42 -10.05
C GLU A 539 -6.06 17.84 -8.57
N ILE A 540 -5.39 18.94 -8.21
CA ILE A 540 -5.53 19.57 -6.90
C ILE A 540 -6.80 20.42 -6.88
N LEU A 541 -7.65 20.21 -5.87
CA LEU A 541 -8.91 20.93 -5.70
C LEU A 541 -8.79 22.08 -4.70
N GLU A 542 -8.65 21.74 -3.41
CA GLU A 542 -8.57 22.69 -2.31
C GLU A 542 -7.53 22.20 -1.30
N CYS A 543 -6.91 23.13 -0.59
CA CYS A 543 -5.94 22.86 0.45
C CYS A 543 -6.25 23.72 1.66
N THR A 544 -6.31 23.13 2.85
CA THR A 544 -6.58 23.89 4.08
C THR A 544 -5.46 24.85 4.44
N VAL A 545 -4.24 24.66 3.91
CA VAL A 545 -3.14 25.61 4.06
C VAL A 545 -3.51 26.99 3.49
N ASN A 546 -4.34 27.01 2.44
CA ASN A 546 -4.74 28.24 1.74
C ASN A 546 -6.20 28.61 2.03
N ALA A 547 -6.89 27.93 2.95
CA ALA A 547 -8.34 28.06 3.13
C ALA A 547 -8.79 29.29 3.93
N GLU A 548 -7.91 29.87 4.76
CA GLU A 548 -8.20 31.12 5.49
C GLU A 548 -8.45 32.30 4.53
N ARG A 549 -8.00 32.17 3.27
CA ARG A 549 -8.26 33.07 2.15
C ARG A 549 -9.76 33.31 1.85
N LYS A 550 -10.66 32.38 2.19
CA LYS A 550 -12.11 32.52 1.90
C LYS A 550 -12.94 33.13 3.03
N ALA A 551 -12.42 33.18 4.27
CA ALA A 551 -13.16 33.68 5.42
C ALA A 551 -12.89 35.16 5.73
N GLY A 552 -11.75 35.71 5.29
CA GLY A 552 -11.32 37.09 5.56
C GLY A 552 -11.56 38.10 4.42
N GLY A 553 -12.10 37.67 3.28
CA GLY A 553 -12.36 38.54 2.12
C GLY A 553 -13.79 39.08 2.09
N HIS A 554 -14.12 40.00 3.00
CA HIS A 554 -15.33 40.83 2.93
C HIS A 554 -14.99 42.30 3.10
#